data_AF-A0A2E8B4U4-F1
#
_entry.id   AF-A0A2E8B4U4-F1
#
_cell.length_a   1.000
_cell.length_b   1.000
_cell.length_c   1.000
_cell.angle_alpha   90.00
_cell.angle_beta   90.00
_cell.angle_gamma   90.00
#
_symmetry.space_group_name_H-M   'P 1'
#
loop_
_entity.id
_entity.type
_entity.pdbx_description
1 polymer ?
#
loop_
_entity_poly.entity_id
_entity_poly.type
_entity_poly.pdbx_seq_one_letter_code
_entity_poly.pdbx_strand_id
1 'polypeptide(L)'
;MSRNWLVGVLSGFALCLCISTDLGAQRGSGSRTRVQPKRRLAPAEFQEKFWSYLTKSRSAYRHWGSFSDQGSRVRAGKNPHGAFLKLYANQAARSRPQEPPHQSIFVLENYAADQRTLMAVEVMYRAKNFDPSHNDWYWIKYFPDGTVVSTSTEKGNKPIAGRFASCIACHRRAAGNDYVFAND
;
A
#
# COMPACT_ATOMS: atom_id res chain seq x y z
N MET A 1 -45.82 -21.28 -63.41
CA MET A 1 -46.79 -21.99 -62.55
C MET A 1 -47.02 -21.13 -61.32
N SER A 2 -47.80 -20.05 -61.43
CA SER A 2 -49.27 -19.97 -61.16
C SER A 2 -49.53 -20.00 -59.64
N ARG A 3 -50.01 -18.95 -58.96
CA ARG A 3 -51.13 -18.04 -59.31
C ARG A 3 -50.97 -16.66 -58.64
N ASN A 4 -51.04 -15.60 -59.45
CA ASN A 4 -51.56 -14.26 -59.07
C ASN A 4 -53.07 -14.35 -58.81
N TRP A 5 -53.64 -13.41 -58.02
CA TRP A 5 -54.92 -12.67 -58.20
C TRP A 5 -54.98 -11.63 -57.05
N LEU A 6 -54.66 -10.32 -57.24
CA LEU A 6 -55.54 -9.20 -57.69
C LEU A 6 -56.94 -9.29 -57.07
N VAL A 7 -57.40 -8.33 -56.26
CA VAL A 7 -58.18 -7.10 -56.57
C VAL A 7 -58.24 -6.29 -55.24
N GLY A 8 -58.32 -4.97 -55.09
CA GLY A 8 -58.55 -3.78 -55.90
C GLY A 8 -58.76 -2.60 -54.91
N VAL A 9 -58.34 -1.37 -55.26
CA VAL A 9 -59.24 -0.28 -55.69
C VAL A 9 -59.75 0.58 -54.50
N LEU A 10 -59.14 1.75 -54.26
CA LEU A 10 -59.71 3.10 -54.53
C LEU A 10 -59.08 4.27 -53.75
N SER A 11 -59.04 5.38 -54.48
CA SER A 11 -59.13 6.78 -54.05
C SER A 11 -58.01 7.36 -53.20
N GLY A 12 -57.13 8.08 -53.90
CA GLY A 12 -56.30 9.11 -53.31
C GLY A 12 -57.09 10.38 -52.98
N PHE A 13 -56.60 11.10 -51.97
CA PHE A 13 -56.63 12.55 -51.93
C PHE A 13 -55.39 13.03 -51.14
N ALA A 14 -54.57 13.82 -51.85
CA ALA A 14 -53.77 14.95 -51.41
C ALA A 14 -52.89 14.88 -50.14
N LEU A 15 -51.59 15.10 -50.33
CA LEU A 15 -50.89 16.38 -50.02
C LEU A 15 -49.53 16.18 -49.32
N CYS A 16 -48.58 17.04 -49.71
CA CYS A 16 -47.27 17.32 -49.12
C CYS A 16 -46.10 16.36 -49.40
N LEU A 17 -45.39 16.65 -50.50
CA LEU A 17 -43.95 16.44 -50.60
C LEU A 17 -43.22 17.34 -49.58
N CYS A 18 -42.41 16.74 -48.71
CA CYS A 18 -41.10 17.21 -48.27
C CYS A 18 -40.41 16.04 -47.56
N ILE A 19 -39.70 15.21 -48.32
CA ILE A 19 -38.83 14.16 -47.78
C ILE A 19 -37.51 14.83 -47.42
N SER A 20 -37.25 15.04 -46.13
CA SER A 20 -35.87 15.15 -45.63
C SER A 20 -35.45 13.76 -45.17
N THR A 21 -34.52 13.17 -45.90
CA THR A 21 -33.84 11.94 -45.48
C THR A 21 -32.81 12.29 -44.41
N ASP A 22 -33.12 12.02 -43.15
CA ASP A 22 -32.08 11.82 -42.15
C ASP A 22 -32.05 10.33 -41.76
N LEU A 23 -31.16 9.61 -42.44
CA LEU A 23 -30.60 8.36 -41.95
C LEU A 23 -29.74 8.70 -40.72
N GLY A 24 -30.27 8.43 -39.52
CA GLY A 24 -29.56 8.69 -38.27
C GLY A 24 -29.88 7.65 -37.20
N ALA A 25 -29.19 6.52 -37.30
CA ALA A 25 -28.92 5.48 -36.30
C ALA A 25 -29.61 5.54 -34.92
N GLN A 26 -30.21 4.39 -34.55
CA GLN A 26 -30.49 4.00 -33.17
C GLN A 26 -29.25 4.05 -32.25
N ARG A 27 -29.54 4.17 -30.95
CA ARG A 27 -28.88 3.56 -29.77
C ARG A 27 -28.15 4.52 -28.84
N GLY A 28 -28.54 4.42 -27.57
CA GLY A 28 -27.59 4.49 -26.46
C GLY A 28 -28.04 5.33 -25.28
N SER A 29 -29.01 4.83 -24.51
CA SER A 29 -29.05 5.11 -23.07
C SER A 29 -27.77 4.55 -22.46
N GLY A 30 -26.75 5.39 -22.36
CA GLY A 30 -25.47 5.05 -21.75
C GLY A 30 -25.36 5.74 -20.41
N SER A 31 -25.92 5.14 -19.36
CA SER A 31 -25.48 5.44 -17.99
C SER A 31 -24.02 5.03 -17.90
N ARG A 32 -23.12 6.00 -18.09
CA ARG A 32 -21.69 5.81 -17.86
C ARG A 32 -21.54 5.68 -16.34
N THR A 33 -21.45 4.45 -15.84
CA THR A 33 -20.93 4.21 -14.50
C THR A 33 -19.50 4.74 -14.49
N ARG A 34 -19.32 5.96 -13.99
CA ARG A 34 -18.00 6.54 -13.74
C ARG A 34 -17.33 5.63 -12.74
N VAL A 35 -16.39 4.81 -13.19
CA VAL A 35 -15.52 4.03 -12.29
C VAL A 35 -14.84 5.05 -11.39
N GLN A 36 -15.28 5.12 -10.14
CA GLN A 36 -14.68 6.02 -9.18
C GLN A 36 -13.24 5.55 -8.93
N PRO A 37 -12.22 6.41 -9.08
CA PRO A 37 -10.87 6.01 -8.76
C PRO A 37 -10.81 5.56 -7.29
N LYS A 38 -10.17 4.41 -7.02
CA LYS A 38 -9.97 3.90 -5.66
C LYS A 38 -9.40 5.03 -4.79
N ARG A 39 -10.16 5.46 -3.78
CA ARG A 39 -9.75 6.52 -2.84
C ARG A 39 -8.39 6.17 -2.23
N ARG A 40 -7.40 7.06 -2.35
CA ARG A 40 -6.15 6.96 -1.59
C ARG A 40 -6.43 7.34 -0.13
N LEU A 41 -5.95 6.53 0.81
CA LEU A 41 -6.11 6.81 2.23
C LEU A 41 -5.30 8.05 2.61
N ALA A 42 -5.82 8.86 3.54
CA ALA A 42 -5.02 9.89 4.19
C ALA A 42 -3.87 9.22 4.97
N PRO A 43 -2.71 9.90 5.17
CA PRO A 43 -1.56 9.29 5.85
C PRO A 43 -1.91 8.71 7.23
N ALA A 44 -2.61 9.46 8.08
CA ALA A 44 -3.01 8.97 9.41
C ALA A 44 -3.92 7.74 9.34
N GLU A 45 -4.91 7.73 8.44
CA GLU A 45 -5.80 6.58 8.22
C GLU A 45 -5.03 5.35 7.73
N PHE A 46 -4.03 5.54 6.86
CA PHE A 46 -3.14 4.45 6.43
C PHE A 46 -2.34 3.90 7.61
N GLN A 47 -1.74 4.76 8.44
CA GLN A 47 -0.88 4.37 9.55
C GLN A 47 -1.66 3.57 10.61
N GLU A 48 -2.85 4.03 10.98
CA GLU A 48 -3.73 3.31 11.90
C GLU A 48 -4.12 1.92 11.36
N LYS A 49 -4.57 1.87 10.09
CA LYS A 49 -4.92 0.61 9.44
C LYS A 49 -3.72 -0.31 9.30
N PHE A 50 -2.53 0.23 9.06
CA PHE A 50 -1.31 -0.53 8.94
C PHE A 50 -0.91 -1.13 10.29
N TRP A 51 -0.99 -0.37 11.39
CA TRP A 51 -0.83 -0.93 12.75
C TRP A 51 -1.81 -2.06 13.03
N SER A 52 -3.09 -1.87 12.68
CA SER A 52 -4.12 -2.90 12.84
C SER A 52 -3.79 -4.17 12.03
N TYR A 53 -3.29 -4.02 10.80
CA TYR A 53 -2.82 -5.14 9.99
C TYR A 53 -1.64 -5.88 10.64
N LEU A 54 -0.69 -5.13 11.20
CA LEU A 54 0.53 -5.66 11.81
C LEU A 54 0.26 -6.39 13.13
N THR A 55 -0.81 -6.08 13.86
CA THR A 55 -0.98 -6.54 15.25
C THR A 55 -2.20 -7.42 15.48
N LYS A 56 -3.21 -7.37 14.60
CA LYS A 56 -4.45 -8.12 14.81
C LYS A 56 -4.47 -9.38 13.96
N SER A 57 -4.97 -10.48 14.55
CA SER A 57 -5.31 -11.76 13.89
C SER A 57 -4.11 -12.49 13.23
N ARG A 58 -4.38 -13.39 12.27
CA ARG A 58 -3.38 -14.20 11.53
C ARG A 58 -2.29 -13.38 10.84
N SER A 59 -2.51 -12.09 10.62
CA SER A 59 -1.53 -11.16 10.03
C SER A 59 -0.55 -10.58 11.04
N ALA A 60 -0.72 -10.86 12.34
CA ALA A 60 0.12 -10.27 13.37
C ALA A 60 1.60 -10.64 13.14
N TYR A 61 2.48 -9.64 13.14
CA TYR A 61 3.89 -9.82 12.76
C TYR A 61 4.62 -10.80 13.68
N ARG A 62 4.17 -10.96 14.92
CA ARG A 62 4.75 -11.91 15.89
C ARG A 62 4.58 -13.36 15.46
N HIS A 63 3.67 -13.65 14.52
CA HIS A 63 3.50 -14.97 13.92
C HIS A 63 4.32 -15.14 12.63
N TRP A 64 5.00 -14.10 12.16
CA TRP A 64 5.87 -14.23 10.99
C TRP A 64 7.15 -14.96 11.35
N GLY A 65 7.71 -15.66 10.36
CA GLY A 65 9.01 -16.31 10.50
C GLY A 65 10.15 -15.31 10.71
N SER A 66 11.29 -15.84 11.14
CA SER A 66 12.52 -15.07 11.24
C SER A 66 13.06 -14.66 9.88
N PHE A 67 13.65 -13.46 9.79
CA PHE A 67 14.33 -12.97 8.59
C PHE A 67 15.67 -13.65 8.33
N SER A 68 16.42 -13.98 9.40
CA SER A 68 17.74 -14.62 9.29
C SER A 68 17.80 -15.91 10.12
N ASP A 69 18.86 -16.68 9.93
CA ASP A 69 19.15 -17.92 10.68
C ASP A 69 19.19 -17.71 12.20
N GLN A 70 19.36 -16.45 12.64
CA GLN A 70 19.36 -16.06 14.05
C GLN A 70 17.97 -15.94 14.68
N GLY A 71 16.88 -16.19 13.96
CA GLY A 71 15.55 -16.16 14.56
C GLY A 71 15.01 -14.75 14.84
N SER A 72 13.78 -14.67 15.34
CA SER A 72 13.24 -13.50 16.07
C SER A 72 13.85 -13.37 17.48
N ARG A 73 15.09 -13.85 17.67
CA ARG A 73 15.79 -13.82 18.94
C ARG A 73 16.09 -12.38 19.34
N VAL A 74 16.10 -12.16 20.65
CA VAL A 74 16.54 -10.90 21.23
C VAL A 74 18.02 -10.71 20.91
N ARG A 75 18.38 -9.55 20.34
CA ARG A 75 19.76 -9.16 20.05
C ARG A 75 20.07 -7.85 20.74
N ALA A 76 21.33 -7.62 21.09
CA ALA A 76 21.76 -6.31 21.55
C ALA A 76 21.54 -5.28 20.43
N GLY A 77 20.88 -4.18 20.77
CA GLY A 77 20.68 -3.07 19.86
C GLY A 77 21.82 -2.07 19.89
N LYS A 78 21.75 -1.11 18.97
CA LYS A 78 22.67 0.02 18.87
C LYS A 78 21.85 1.30 18.73
N ASN A 79 22.32 2.38 19.35
CA ASN A 79 21.72 3.71 19.14
C ASN A 79 21.61 3.99 17.63
N PRO A 80 20.47 4.50 17.14
CA PRO A 80 19.35 5.09 17.89
C PRO A 80 18.24 4.10 18.31
N HIS A 81 18.41 2.81 18.06
CA HIS A 81 17.44 1.77 18.46
C HIS A 81 17.59 1.41 19.94
N GLY A 82 16.60 0.68 20.47
CA GLY A 82 16.58 0.24 21.86
C GLY A 82 17.78 -0.63 22.25
N ALA A 83 17.97 -0.85 23.56
CA ALA A 83 19.06 -1.67 24.08
C ALA A 83 18.98 -3.12 23.60
N PHE A 84 17.76 -3.60 23.32
CA PHE A 84 17.51 -4.93 22.80
C PHE A 84 16.48 -4.92 21.69
N LEU A 85 16.65 -5.82 20.71
CA LEU A 85 15.88 -5.83 19.47
C LEU A 85 15.33 -7.20 19.15
N LYS A 86 14.10 -7.26 18.63
CA LYS A 86 13.57 -8.42 17.91
C LYS A 86 13.13 -7.99 16.52
N LEU A 87 13.60 -8.71 15.50
CA LEU A 87 13.27 -8.43 14.11
C LEU A 87 12.34 -9.50 13.56
N TYR A 88 11.29 -9.06 12.88
CA TYR A 88 10.32 -9.88 12.19
C TYR A 88 10.25 -9.44 10.72
N ALA A 89 10.01 -10.39 9.83
CA ALA A 89 9.86 -10.11 8.41
C ALA A 89 8.74 -10.94 7.79
N ASN A 90 7.93 -10.31 6.95
CA ASN A 90 6.86 -11.02 6.26
C ASN A 90 7.43 -12.00 5.22
N GLN A 91 6.55 -12.85 4.66
CA GLN A 91 6.98 -13.85 3.68
C GLN A 91 7.66 -13.25 2.44
N ALA A 92 7.20 -12.08 1.98
CA ALA A 92 7.78 -11.40 0.83
C ALA A 92 9.23 -10.98 1.06
N ALA A 93 9.53 -10.40 2.22
CA ALA A 93 10.90 -10.06 2.59
C ALA A 93 11.79 -11.31 2.72
N ARG A 94 11.27 -12.37 3.35
CA ARG A 94 12.01 -13.61 3.61
C ARG A 94 12.31 -14.44 2.36
N SER A 95 11.51 -14.35 1.31
CA SER A 95 11.72 -15.16 0.11
C SER A 95 12.86 -14.65 -0.77
N ARG A 96 13.23 -13.37 -0.65
CA ARG A 96 14.34 -12.74 -1.39
C ARG A 96 15.10 -11.80 -0.47
N PRO A 97 15.83 -12.32 0.53
CA PRO A 97 16.43 -11.50 1.57
C PRO A 97 17.48 -10.52 1.03
N GLN A 98 18.18 -10.84 -0.05
CA GLN A 98 19.21 -9.98 -0.68
C GLN A 98 18.62 -8.94 -1.65
N GLU A 99 17.32 -9.04 -1.96
CA GLU A 99 16.64 -8.06 -2.81
C GLU A 99 15.13 -8.03 -2.45
N PRO A 100 14.76 -7.49 -1.28
CA PRO A 100 13.40 -7.63 -0.75
C PRO A 100 12.38 -6.99 -1.69
N PRO A 101 11.42 -7.71 -2.29
CA PRO A 101 10.52 -7.15 -3.29
C PRO A 101 9.60 -6.06 -2.71
N HIS A 102 8.88 -5.34 -3.57
CA HIS A 102 7.73 -4.57 -3.10
C HIS A 102 6.79 -5.45 -2.28
N GLN A 103 6.11 -4.84 -1.30
CA GLN A 103 5.35 -5.52 -0.26
C GLN A 103 6.17 -6.17 0.86
N SER A 104 7.50 -6.10 0.81
CA SER A 104 8.35 -6.48 1.95
C SER A 104 8.06 -5.61 3.16
N ILE A 105 7.92 -6.25 4.32
CA ILE A 105 7.73 -5.58 5.61
C ILE A 105 8.74 -6.13 6.60
N PHE A 106 9.46 -5.22 7.25
CA PHE A 106 10.30 -5.49 8.41
C PHE A 106 9.70 -4.80 9.63
N VAL A 107 9.58 -5.53 10.73
CA VAL A 107 9.13 -4.98 12.02
C VAL A 107 10.23 -5.20 13.04
N LEU A 108 10.71 -4.10 13.63
CA LEU A 108 11.71 -4.08 14.67
C LEU A 108 11.07 -3.66 15.99
N GLU A 109 11.01 -4.58 16.94
CA GLU A 109 10.67 -4.25 18.32
C GLU A 109 11.89 -3.71 19.05
N ASN A 110 11.71 -2.56 19.69
CA ASN A 110 12.75 -1.88 20.46
C ASN A 110 12.46 -2.04 21.95
N TYR A 111 13.32 -2.77 22.66
CA TYR A 111 13.20 -3.04 24.09
C TYR A 111 14.20 -2.21 24.92
N ALA A 112 13.82 -1.89 26.14
CA ALA A 112 14.70 -1.31 27.15
C ALA A 112 15.73 -2.34 27.66
N ALA A 113 16.66 -1.88 28.51
CA ALA A 113 17.74 -2.72 29.05
C ALA A 113 17.26 -3.93 29.88
N ASP A 114 16.02 -3.89 30.37
CA ASP A 114 15.38 -5.00 31.09
C ASP A 114 14.90 -6.14 30.18
N GLN A 115 15.04 -6.00 28.85
CA GLN A 115 14.58 -6.93 27.80
C GLN A 115 13.06 -7.20 27.78
N ARG A 116 12.28 -6.46 28.58
CA ARG A 116 10.85 -6.70 28.81
C ARG A 116 10.01 -5.52 28.38
N THR A 117 10.44 -4.30 28.73
CA THR A 117 9.72 -3.08 28.39
C THR A 117 9.87 -2.80 26.90
N LEU A 118 8.78 -2.98 26.14
CA LEU A 118 8.68 -2.59 24.74
C LEU A 118 8.54 -1.07 24.66
N MET A 119 9.53 -0.40 24.10
CA MET A 119 9.59 1.07 23.99
C MET A 119 8.96 1.57 22.71
N ALA A 120 9.17 0.86 21.60
CA ALA A 120 8.64 1.24 20.29
C ALA A 120 8.59 0.05 19.33
N VAL A 121 7.76 0.17 18.30
CA VAL A 121 7.74 -0.72 17.13
C VAL A 121 8.07 0.10 15.90
N GLU A 122 9.18 -0.21 15.26
CA GLU A 122 9.67 0.47 14.06
C GLU A 122 9.45 -0.42 12.84
N VAL A 123 8.96 0.14 11.75
CA VAL A 123 8.53 -0.63 10.58
C VAL A 123 9.09 -0.02 9.31
N MET A 124 9.61 -0.89 8.45
CA MET A 124 9.94 -0.58 7.06
C MET A 124 8.95 -1.30 6.15
N TYR A 125 8.36 -0.59 5.21
CA TYR A 125 7.46 -1.15 4.20
C TYR A 125 7.88 -0.72 2.79
N ARG A 126 8.20 -1.67 1.91
CA ARG A 126 8.61 -1.36 0.53
C ARG A 126 7.37 -1.15 -0.35
N ALA A 127 6.94 0.10 -0.47
CA ALA A 127 5.70 0.51 -1.12
C ALA A 127 5.96 0.97 -2.55
N LYS A 128 5.52 0.21 -3.55
CA LYS A 128 5.74 0.51 -4.97
C LYS A 128 5.42 1.97 -5.32
N ASN A 129 6.40 2.66 -5.94
CA ASN A 129 6.33 4.06 -6.39
C ASN A 129 6.11 5.09 -5.27
N PHE A 130 6.39 4.75 -4.01
CA PHE A 130 6.25 5.68 -2.88
C PHE A 130 7.41 6.68 -2.82
N ASP A 131 8.63 6.21 -3.01
CA ASP A 131 9.86 7.03 -2.96
C ASP A 131 10.96 6.38 -3.81
N PRO A 132 10.85 6.48 -5.15
CA PRO A 132 11.77 5.77 -6.05
C PRO A 132 13.24 6.17 -5.86
N SER A 133 13.51 7.41 -5.42
CA SER A 133 14.86 7.89 -5.08
C SER A 133 15.48 7.19 -3.87
N HIS A 134 14.67 6.55 -3.03
CA HIS A 134 15.10 5.87 -1.81
C HIS A 134 14.52 4.45 -1.74
N ASN A 135 14.51 3.76 -2.87
CA ASN A 135 14.11 2.36 -3.02
C ASN A 135 12.69 2.03 -2.54
N ASP A 136 11.78 3.01 -2.59
CA ASP A 136 10.37 2.85 -2.25
C ASP A 136 10.10 2.49 -0.78
N TRP A 137 11.03 2.79 0.13
CA TRP A 137 10.84 2.52 1.55
C TRP A 137 9.96 3.57 2.24
N TYR A 138 8.88 3.08 2.84
CA TYR A 138 8.07 3.80 3.82
C TYR A 138 8.55 3.44 5.24
N TRP A 139 8.84 4.46 6.04
CA TRP A 139 9.32 4.32 7.41
C TRP A 139 8.21 4.68 8.38
N ILE A 140 8.12 4.01 9.53
CA ILE A 140 7.23 4.45 10.61
C ILE A 140 7.70 3.96 11.97
N LYS A 141 7.52 4.80 12.99
CA LYS A 141 7.73 4.45 14.39
C LYS A 141 6.43 4.58 15.17
N TYR A 142 6.03 3.50 15.83
CA TYR A 142 4.87 3.45 16.71
C TYR A 142 5.30 3.36 18.17
N PHE A 143 4.49 3.95 19.04
CA PHE A 143 4.42 3.53 20.44
C PHE A 143 3.79 2.12 20.54
N PRO A 144 3.96 1.42 21.66
CA PRO A 144 3.37 0.09 21.86
C PRO A 144 1.85 0.02 21.72
N ASP A 145 1.15 1.16 21.88
CA ASP A 145 -0.30 1.27 21.70
C ASP A 145 -0.73 1.45 20.23
N GLY A 146 0.22 1.67 19.31
CA GLY A 146 -0.02 1.89 17.88
C GLY A 146 -0.15 3.34 17.46
N THR A 147 -0.02 4.30 18.36
CA THR A 147 0.06 5.71 17.99
C THR A 147 1.42 6.01 17.35
N VAL A 148 1.44 6.89 16.34
CA VAL A 148 2.68 7.26 15.64
C VAL A 148 3.48 8.20 16.52
N VAL A 149 4.75 7.85 16.75
CA VAL A 149 5.68 8.70 17.50
C VAL A 149 5.95 9.98 16.72
N SER A 150 5.96 11.12 17.41
CA SER A 150 6.40 12.40 16.85
C SER A 150 7.81 12.76 17.28
N THR A 151 8.48 13.57 16.47
CA THR A 151 9.72 14.25 16.89
C THR A 151 9.48 15.16 18.08
N SER A 152 10.54 15.58 18.77
CA SER A 152 10.42 16.59 19.84
C SER A 152 9.77 17.89 19.36
N THR A 153 9.26 18.68 20.31
CA THR A 153 8.70 20.02 20.06
C THR A 153 9.71 20.92 19.35
N GLU A 154 10.98 20.88 19.75
CA GLU A 154 12.08 21.61 19.10
C GLU A 154 12.27 21.24 17.62
N LYS A 155 11.90 20.00 17.25
CA LYS A 155 11.92 19.49 15.87
C LYS A 155 10.58 19.61 15.16
N GLY A 156 9.63 20.33 15.76
CA GLY A 156 8.33 20.67 15.16
C GLY A 156 7.24 19.63 15.32
N ASN A 157 7.37 18.69 16.28
CA ASN A 157 6.33 17.70 16.60
C ASN A 157 5.79 16.93 15.38
N LYS A 158 6.69 16.54 14.46
CA LYS A 158 6.33 15.87 13.21
C LYS A 158 6.19 14.36 13.42
N PRO A 159 5.17 13.69 12.88
CA PRO A 159 5.07 12.25 12.95
C PRO A 159 6.27 11.59 12.26
N ILE A 160 6.87 10.59 12.90
CA ILE A 160 7.96 9.79 12.36
C ILE A 160 7.34 8.73 11.44
N ALA A 161 6.99 9.16 10.23
CA ALA A 161 6.37 8.31 9.22
C ALA A 161 6.67 8.77 7.78
N GLY A 162 6.56 7.87 6.81
CA GLY A 162 6.75 8.15 5.39
C GLY A 162 8.22 8.30 5.01
N ARG A 163 8.56 9.37 4.28
CA ARG A 163 9.92 9.65 3.79
C ARG A 163 10.78 10.29 4.88
N PHE A 164 11.00 9.57 5.98
CA PHE A 164 11.64 10.14 7.16
C PHE A 164 13.17 10.20 6.99
N ALA A 165 13.69 11.43 6.89
CA ALA A 165 15.06 11.68 6.43
C ALA A 165 16.15 10.99 7.27
N SER A 166 16.03 10.94 8.60
CA SER A 166 17.05 10.29 9.44
C SER A 166 17.09 8.78 9.26
N CYS A 167 15.94 8.14 9.00
CA CYS A 167 15.87 6.72 8.70
C CYS A 167 16.59 6.43 7.38
N ILE A 168 16.23 7.18 6.33
CA ILE A 168 16.85 7.08 4.99
C ILE A 168 18.37 7.29 5.07
N ALA A 169 18.82 8.34 5.76
CA ALA A 169 20.24 8.71 5.83
C ALA A 169 21.11 7.66 6.53
N CYS A 170 20.57 6.95 7.53
CA CYS A 170 21.28 5.86 8.20
C CYS A 170 21.23 4.58 7.35
N HIS A 171 20.04 4.19 6.91
CA HIS A 171 19.83 2.91 6.24
C HIS A 171 20.40 2.84 4.82
N ARG A 172 20.58 3.97 4.11
CA ARG A 172 21.27 3.98 2.81
C ARG A 172 22.72 3.45 2.85
N ARG A 173 23.26 3.22 4.06
CA ARG A 173 24.62 2.70 4.30
C ARG A 173 24.65 1.18 4.47
N ALA A 174 23.51 0.50 4.46
CA ALA A 174 23.46 -0.96 4.39
C ALA A 174 24.19 -1.47 3.14
N ALA A 175 24.75 -2.67 3.21
CA ALA A 175 25.33 -3.29 2.03
C ALA A 175 24.23 -3.64 1.01
N GLY A 176 24.62 -3.94 -0.23
CA GLY A 176 23.66 -4.24 -1.30
C GLY A 176 22.79 -3.07 -1.78
N ASN A 177 22.91 -1.88 -1.17
CA ASN A 177 22.13 -0.68 -1.48
C ASN A 177 20.60 -0.95 -1.40
N ASP A 178 20.15 -1.80 -0.48
CA ASP A 178 18.74 -2.18 -0.33
C ASP A 178 18.06 -1.60 0.91
N TYR A 179 18.82 -0.88 1.75
CA TYR A 179 18.44 -0.25 3.03
C TYR A 179 18.23 -1.20 4.21
N VAL A 180 18.53 -2.50 4.06
CA VAL A 180 18.29 -3.51 5.09
C VAL A 180 19.63 -3.94 5.67
N PHE A 181 19.84 -3.80 6.98
CA PHE A 181 21.08 -4.27 7.64
C PHE A 181 21.02 -5.75 8.04
N ALA A 182 19.85 -6.36 7.94
CA ALA A 182 19.60 -7.67 8.53
C ALA A 182 20.03 -8.84 7.63
N ASN A 183 20.41 -8.55 6.39
CA ASN A 183 20.92 -9.44 5.35
C ASN A 183 22.39 -9.17 5.01
N ASP A 184 23.04 -8.25 5.73
CA ASP A 184 24.46 -7.90 5.65
C ASP A 184 25.35 -8.84 6.50
#